data_AF-A0A5K0Z0K0-F1
#
_entry.id   AF-A0A5K0Z0K0-F1
#
_cell.length_a   1.000
_cell.length_b   1.000
_cell.length_c   1.000
_cell.angle_alpha   90.00
_cell.angle_beta   90.00
_cell.angle_gamma   90.00
#
_symmetry.space_group_name_H-M   'P 1'
#
loop_
_entity.id
_entity.type
_entity.pdbx_description
1 polymer ?
#
loop_
_entity_poly.entity_id
_entity_poly.type
_entity_poly.pdbx_seq_one_letter_code
_entity_poly.pdbx_strand_id
1 'polypeptide(L)' 'LGVSTDGKCQKMPSARLLDIRIRSLPCFEQDGFVWIWPGDAPPAATLPSLKPPPRFVIHAELMVYHTVGLSAHCQ' A
#
# COMPACT_ATOMS: atom_id res chain seq x y z
N LEU A 1 1.50 9.34 -16.13
CA LEU A 1 2.29 10.08 -15.11
C LEU A 1 3.69 10.33 -15.68
N GLY A 2 4.27 11.51 -15.50
CA GLY A 2 5.60 11.85 -16.01
C GLY A 2 6.76 11.34 -15.15
N VAL A 3 6.52 10.36 -14.28
CA VAL A 3 7.45 9.83 -13.27
C VAL A 3 7.36 8.31 -13.29
N SER A 4 8.50 7.62 -13.23
CA SER A 4 8.59 6.15 -13.14
C SER A 4 8.41 5.62 -11.72
N THR A 5 8.30 4.30 -11.57
CA THR A 5 8.09 3.61 -10.28
C THR A 5 9.24 3.82 -9.28
N ASP A 6 10.45 4.07 -9.76
CA ASP A 6 11.63 4.41 -8.95
C ASP A 6 11.76 5.93 -8.67
N GLY A 7 10.72 6.70 -9.00
CA GLY A 7 10.63 8.13 -8.73
C GLY A 7 11.37 9.04 -9.71
N LYS A 8 11.94 8.51 -10.81
CA LYS A 8 12.62 9.35 -11.81
C LYS A 8 11.63 10.12 -12.67
N CYS A 9 11.84 11.43 -12.86
CA CYS A 9 11.06 12.21 -13.82
C CYS A 9 11.45 11.84 -15.26
N GLN A 10 10.46 11.45 -16.06
CA GLN A 10 10.60 11.11 -17.47
C GLN A 10 10.06 12.20 -18.40
N LYS A 11 9.18 13.07 -17.91
CA LYS A 11 8.52 14.09 -18.73
C LYS A 11 8.27 15.38 -17.95
N MET A 12 8.75 16.49 -18.51
CA MET A 12 8.41 17.85 -18.07
C MET A 12 7.71 18.57 -19.23
N PRO A 13 6.37 18.74 -19.19
CA PRO A 13 5.63 19.27 -20.33
C PRO A 13 5.87 20.77 -20.57
N SER A 14 6.34 21.50 -19.56
CA SER A 14 6.48 22.96 -19.59
C SER A 14 7.90 23.44 -19.30
N ALA A 15 8.88 22.53 -19.25
CA ALA A 15 10.27 22.85 -18.95
C ALA A 15 11.21 21.85 -19.63
N ARG A 16 12.51 22.19 -19.70
CA ARG A 16 13.54 21.24 -20.14
C ARG A 16 13.65 20.10 -19.12
N LEU A 17 13.73 18.87 -19.59
CA LEU A 17 13.93 17.71 -18.73
C LEU A 17 15.26 17.85 -17.97
N LEU A 18 15.19 17.76 -16.64
CA LEU A 18 16.33 17.72 -15.73
C LEU A 18 16.41 16.35 -15.06
N ASP A 19 17.60 15.95 -14.61
CA ASP A 19 17.77 14.73 -13.83
C ASP A 19 17.27 14.94 -12.41
N ILE A 20 15.96 14.75 -12.21
CA ILE A 20 15.30 14.84 -10.92
C ILE A 20 14.69 13.50 -10.54
N ARG A 21 14.73 13.21 -9.24
CA ARG A 21 14.16 12.00 -8.66
C ARG A 21 13.44 12.34 -7.37
N ILE A 22 12.22 11.85 -7.21
CA ILE A 22 11.51 11.82 -5.94
C ILE A 22 11.81 10.49 -5.23
N ARG A 23 11.77 10.48 -3.89
CA ARG A 23 11.95 9.24 -3.13
C ARG A 23 10.74 8.32 -3.38
N SER A 24 10.98 7.17 -4.00
CA SER A 24 10.02 6.06 -4.05
C SER A 24 10.15 5.20 -2.80
N LEU A 25 9.03 4.84 -2.17
CA LEU A 25 8.99 3.89 -1.05
C LEU A 25 8.54 2.51 -1.56
N PRO A 26 9.12 1.41 -1.06
CA PRO A 26 8.60 0.08 -1.34
C PRO A 26 7.15 -0.04 -0.87
N CYS A 27 6.30 -0.63 -1.72
CA CYS A 27 4.92 -0.90 -1.39
C CYS A 27 4.43 -2.18 -2.06
N PHE A 28 3.46 -2.84 -1.43
CA PHE A 28 2.78 -4.00 -2.01
C PHE A 28 1.33 -4.06 -1.53
N GLU A 29 0.50 -4.76 -2.29
CA GLU A 29 -0.90 -5.00 -1.95
C GLU A 29 -1.04 -6.37 -1.28
N GLN A 30 -1.67 -6.40 -0.11
CA GLN A 30 -2.00 -7.64 0.59
C GLN A 30 -3.23 -7.42 1.47
N ASP A 31 -4.13 -8.40 1.51
CA ASP A 31 -5.35 -8.42 2.33
C ASP A 31 -6.30 -7.24 2.05
N GLY A 32 -6.30 -6.73 0.82
CA GLY A 32 -7.12 -5.58 0.41
C GLY A 32 -6.57 -4.22 0.89
N PHE A 33 -5.33 -4.19 1.37
CA PHE A 33 -4.62 -2.98 1.79
C PHE A 33 -3.38 -2.73 0.95
N VAL A 34 -3.00 -1.46 0.84
CA VAL A 34 -1.70 -1.03 0.30
C VAL A 34 -0.75 -0.79 1.48
N TRP A 35 0.30 -1.60 1.53
CA TRP A 35 1.35 -1.50 2.55
C TRP A 35 2.50 -0.67 2.03
N ILE A 36 2.98 0.27 2.84
CA ILE A 36 4.09 1.16 2.50
C ILE A 36 5.20 0.97 3.55
N TRP A 37 6.44 0.80 3.10
CA TRP A 37 7.59 0.65 3.97
C TRP A 37 8.40 1.96 4.05
N PRO A 38 8.23 2.77 5.12
CA PRO A 38 8.88 4.08 5.21
C PRO A 38 10.35 4.00 5.67
N GLY A 39 10.74 2.88 6.29
CA GLY A 39 12.10 2.68 6.78
C GLY A 39 13.09 2.27 5.68
N ASP A 40 14.37 2.28 6.03
CA ASP A 40 15.46 1.91 5.10
C ASP A 40 15.76 0.41 5.09
N ALA A 41 15.17 -0.35 6.01
CA ALA A 41 15.25 -1.82 6.01
C ALA A 41 14.49 -2.39 4.80
N PRO A 42 14.94 -3.52 4.22
CA PRO A 42 14.19 -4.18 3.15
C PRO A 42 12.77 -4.56 3.64
N PRO A 43 11.74 -4.49 2.78
CA PRO A 43 10.40 -4.92 3.15
C PRO A 43 10.41 -6.38 3.54
N ALA A 44 9.71 -6.74 4.62
CA ALA A 44 9.50 -8.14 4.94
C ALA A 44 8.69 -8.82 3.83
N ALA A 45 9.04 -10.07 3.50
CA ALA A 45 8.34 -10.86 2.46
C ALA A 45 6.88 -11.17 2.83
N THR A 46 6.56 -11.11 4.12
CA THR A 46 5.22 -11.31 4.66
C THR A 46 4.96 -10.29 5.75
N LEU A 47 3.71 -9.83 5.82
CA LEU A 47 3.27 -9.01 6.93
C LEU A 47 3.22 -9.82 8.23
N PRO A 48 3.55 -9.22 9.37
CA PRO A 48 3.30 -9.84 10.65
C PRO A 48 1.79 -10.06 10.85
N SER A 49 1.42 -11.01 11.71
CA SER A 49 0.02 -11.25 12.02
C SER A 49 -0.62 -9.98 12.58
N LEU A 50 -1.77 -9.60 12.02
CA LEU A 50 -2.59 -8.50 12.52
C LEU A 50 -3.37 -8.86 13.79
N LYS A 51 -3.28 -10.13 14.23
CA LYS A 51 -3.94 -10.58 15.47
C LYS A 51 -3.21 -10.03 16.69
N PRO A 52 -3.95 -9.59 17.72
CA PRO A 52 -3.34 -9.17 18.97
C PRO A 52 -2.64 -10.35 19.67
N PRO A 53 -1.53 -10.11 20.38
CA PRO A 53 -0.90 -11.13 21.20
C PRO A 53 -1.83 -11.65 22.31
N PRO A 54 -1.57 -12.85 22.86
CA PRO A 54 -2.35 -13.37 23.97
C PRO A 54 -2.38 -12.40 25.16
N ARG A 55 -3.55 -12.27 25.80
CA ARG A 55 -3.82 -11.40 26.97
C ARG A 55 -3.94 -9.88 26.65
N PHE A 56 -4.10 -9.48 25.39
CA PHE A 56 -4.46 -8.11 25.03
C PHE A 56 -5.98 -7.92 24.96
N VAL A 57 -6.46 -6.78 25.45
CA VAL A 57 -7.86 -6.35 25.30
C VAL A 57 -7.97 -5.51 24.03
N ILE A 58 -8.84 -5.91 23.11
CA ILE A 58 -9.12 -5.14 21.88
C ILE A 58 -10.07 -4.01 22.26
N HIS A 59 -9.63 -2.76 22.07
CA HIS A 59 -10.47 -1.57 22.31
C HIS A 59 -11.26 -1.15 21.07
N ALA A 60 -10.76 -1.46 19.88
CA ALA A 60 -11.40 -1.20 18.60
C ALA A 60 -10.85 -2.16 17.54
N GLU A 61 -11.68 -2.50 16.56
CA GLU A 61 -11.31 -3.32 15.41
C GLU A 61 -11.87 -2.68 14.15
N LEU A 62 -11.10 -2.74 13.06
CA LEU A 62 -11.49 -2.21 11.76
C LEU A 62 -11.93 -3.37 10.88
N MET A 63 -13.22 -3.42 10.53
CA MET A 63 -13.76 -4.47 9.68
C MET A 63 -13.74 -4.01 8.21
N VAL A 64 -13.09 -4.77 7.36
CA VAL A 64 -13.05 -4.53 5.92
C VAL A 64 -13.84 -5.63 5.22
N TYR A 65 -14.89 -5.24 4.50
CA TYR A 65 -15.70 -6.15 3.70
C TYR A 65 -15.20 -6.17 2.26
N HIS A 66 -14.98 -7.36 1.71
CA HIS A 66 -14.75 -7.52 0.28
C HIS A 66 -16.10 -7.75 -0.41
N THR A 67 -16.70 -6.72 -1.00
CA THR A 67 -17.92 -6.87 -1.79
C THR A 67 -17.59 -7.45 -3.17
N VAL A 68 -17.24 -8.74 -3.22
CA VAL A 68 -17.32 -9.51 -4.46
C VAL A 68 -18.74 -10.05 -4.59
N GLY A 69 -19.56 -9.30 -5.32
CA GLY A 69 -20.77 -9.81 -5.98
C GLY A 69 -21.71 -10.66 -5.14
N LEU A 70 -22.35 -10.09 -4.12
CA LEU A 70 -23.65 -10.59 -3.69
C LEU A 70 -24.69 -10.09 -4.69
N SER A 71 -24.89 -10.87 -5.77
CA SER A 71 -26.24 -11.04 -6.30
C SER A 71 -27.05 -11.68 -5.18
N ALA A 72 -27.57 -10.84 -4.28
CA ALA A 72 -28.47 -11.26 -3.24
C ALA A 72 -29.75 -11.76 -3.93
N HIS A 73 -29.83 -13.08 -4.10
CA HIS A 73 -31.11 -13.75 -4.15
C HIS A 73 -31.77 -13.48 -2.79
N CYS A 74 -32.73 -12.56 -2.78
CA CYS A 74 -33.66 -12.40 -1.69
C CYS A 74 -34.52 -13.66 -1.64
N GLN A 75 -34.43 -14.42 -0.54
CA GLN A 75 -35.51 -15.27 -0.05
C GLN A 75 -35.94 -14.72 1.31
#